data_AF-A0AAW7RYV0-F1
#
_entry.id   AF-A0AAW7RYV0-F1
#
_cell.length_a   1.000
_cell.length_b   1.000
_cell.length_c   1.000
_cell.angle_alpha   90.00
_cell.angle_beta   90.00
_cell.angle_gamma   90.00
#
_symmetry.space_group_name_H-M   'P 1'
#
loop_
_entity.id
_entity.type
_entity.pdbx_description
1 polymer ?
#
loop_
_entity_poly.entity_id
_entity_poly.type
_entity_poly.pdbx_seq_one_letter_code
_entity_poly.pdbx_strand_id
1 'polypeptide(L)' 'MRITHKPTGVIAEASGGWKASLHKLKDQAMEVLRARVRARQMGLEKPTEITHDYEFPEGKPWPNDIAEYRRILASEGEQK' A
#
# COMPACT_ATOMS: atom_id res chain seq x y z
N MET A 1 9.46 16.84 -4.68
CA MET A 1 10.86 16.45 -4.40
C MET A 1 11.11 15.09 -5.04
N ARG A 2 12.20 14.94 -5.79
CA ARG A 2 12.57 13.69 -6.46
C ARG A 2 14.01 13.34 -6.10
N ILE A 3 14.25 12.09 -5.72
CA ILE A 3 15.57 11.59 -5.35
C ILE A 3 15.83 10.29 -6.11
N THR A 4 17.00 10.21 -6.74
CA THR A 4 17.44 9.04 -7.50
C THR A 4 18.63 8.39 -6.82
N HIS A 5 18.52 7.11 -6.50
CA HIS A 5 19.63 6.32 -5.99
C HIS A 5 20.50 5.83 -7.15
N LYS A 6 21.65 6.47 -7.38
CA LYS A 6 22.52 6.17 -8.53
C LYS A 6 22.91 4.69 -8.67
N PRO A 7 23.31 3.97 -7.61
CA PRO A 7 23.75 2.57 -7.74
C PRO A 7 22.65 1.61 -8.19
N THR A 8 21.40 1.84 -7.76
CA THR A 8 20.28 0.94 -8.10
C THR A 8 19.37 1.50 -9.19
N GLY A 9 19.47 2.78 -9.54
CA GLY A 9 18.53 3.45 -10.46
C GLY A 9 17.13 3.65 -9.87
N VAL A 10 16.90 3.34 -8.58
CA VAL A 10 15.60 3.52 -7.94
C VAL A 10 15.31 5.00 -7.77
N ILE A 11 14.13 5.43 -8.20
CA ILE A 11 13.66 6.80 -8.06
C ILE A 11 12.61 6.81 -6.94
N ALA A 12 12.64 7.83 -6.09
CA ALA A 12 11.61 8.11 -5.11
C ALA A 12 11.13 9.55 -5.27
N GLU A 13 9.82 9.73 -5.22
CA GLU A 13 9.18 11.04 -5.39
C GLU A 13 8.25 11.28 -4.20
N ALA A 14 8.30 12.51 -3.67
CA ALA A 14 7.37 13.01 -2.66
C ALA A 14 6.85 14.37 -3.13
N SER A 15 5.54 14.47 -3.29
CA SER A 15 4.84 15.73 -3.53
C SER A 15 4.03 16.09 -2.29
N GLY A 16 3.89 17.39 -2.04
CA GLY A 16 3.03 17.93 -1.02
C GLY A 16 2.39 19.21 -1.54
N GLY A 17 1.35 19.68 -0.85
CA GLY A 17 0.68 20.92 -1.22
C GLY A 17 1.61 22.14 -1.18
N TRP A 18 1.14 23.27 -1.69
CA TRP A 18 1.91 24.50 -1.93
C TRP A 18 2.66 25.10 -0.71
N LYS A 19 2.32 24.69 0.52
CA LYS A 19 2.99 25.07 1.78
C LYS A 19 3.89 23.98 2.38
N ALA A 20 4.11 22.87 1.68
CA ALA A 20 4.93 21.78 2.19
C ALA A 20 6.40 22.21 2.30
N SER A 21 6.97 22.10 3.50
CA SER A 21 8.40 22.37 3.72
C SER A 21 9.25 21.40 2.92
N LEU A 22 10.24 21.93 2.20
CA LEU A 22 11.18 21.15 1.39
C LEU A 22 11.90 20.07 2.21
N HIS A 23 12.21 20.35 3.48
CA HIS A 23 12.87 19.41 4.39
C HIS A 23 11.98 18.20 4.67
N LYS A 24 10.69 18.43 4.96
CA LYS A 24 9.71 17.35 5.16
C LYS A 24 9.53 16.51 3.89
N LEU A 25 9.49 17.15 2.73
CA LEU A 25 9.40 16.44 1.44
C LEU A 25 10.67 15.63 1.13
N LYS A 26 11.85 16.12 1.53
CA LYS A 26 13.11 15.40 1.41
C LYS A 26 13.12 14.15 2.31
N ASP A 27 12.69 14.30 3.56
CA ASP A 27 12.65 13.19 4.52
C ASP A 27 11.68 12.11 4.04
N GLN A 28 10.48 12.50 3.59
CA GLN A 28 9.51 11.59 2.98
C GLN A 28 10.06 10.89 1.73
N ALA A 29 10.69 11.63 0.80
CA ALA A 29 11.30 11.03 -0.37
C ALA A 29 12.42 10.05 -0.01
N MET A 30 13.14 10.30 1.09
CA MET A 30 14.23 9.43 1.57
C MET A 30 13.73 8.16 2.23
N GLU A 31 12.63 8.22 3.00
CA GLU A 31 11.97 7.03 3.53
C GLU A 31 11.46 6.12 2.42
N VAL A 32 10.78 6.70 1.42
CA VAL A 32 10.31 5.95 0.24
C VAL A 32 11.48 5.32 -0.51
N LEU A 33 12.60 6.04 -0.67
CA LEU A 33 13.79 5.52 -1.32
C LEU A 33 14.37 4.31 -0.56
N ARG A 34 14.49 4.42 0.76
CA ARG A 34 14.99 3.31 1.62
C ARG A 34 14.09 2.09 1.53
N ALA A 35 12.77 2.29 1.58
CA ALA A 35 11.81 1.20 1.44
C ALA A 35 11.94 0.50 0.08
N ARG A 36 12.02 1.26 -1.01
CA ARG A 36 12.17 0.70 -2.36
C ARG A 36 13.51 -0.01 -2.57
N VAL A 37 14.60 0.52 -2.03
CA VAL A 37 15.92 -0.14 -2.09
C VAL A 37 15.89 -1.47 -1.32
N ARG A 38 15.29 -1.50 -0.13
CA ARG A 38 15.13 -2.74 0.67
C ARG A 38 14.24 -3.76 -0.04
N ALA A 39 13.09 -3.34 -0.59
CA ALA A 39 12.20 -4.21 -1.35
C ALA A 39 12.94 -4.87 -2.53
N ARG A 40 13.74 -4.08 -3.26
CA ARG A 40 14.56 -4.61 -4.36
C ARG A 40 15.65 -5.59 -3.89
N GLN A 41 16.29 -5.32 -2.76
CA GLN A 41 17.26 -6.26 -2.16
C GLN A 41 16.61 -7.58 -1.75
N MET A 42 15.34 -7.56 -1.38
CA MET A 42 14.55 -8.75 -1.03
C MET A 42 13.95 -9.45 -2.26
N GLY A 43 14.17 -8.97 -3.48
CA GLY A 43 13.57 -9.54 -4.70
C GLY A 43 12.07 -9.25 -4.84
N LEU A 44 11.50 -8.34 -4.04
CA LEU A 44 10.14 -7.82 -4.20
C LEU A 44 10.15 -6.78 -5.34
N GLU A 45 10.31 -7.24 -6.58
CA GLU A 45 10.31 -6.38 -7.77
C GLU A 45 8.93 -5.80 -8.10
N LYS A 46 7.88 -6.34 -7.48
CA LYS A 46 6.52 -5.82 -7.58
C LYS A 46 5.98 -5.61 -6.16
N PRO A 47 5.08 -4.63 -5.94
CA PRO A 47 4.17 -4.77 -4.81
C PRO A 47 3.60 -6.18 -4.92
N THR A 48 3.61 -6.95 -3.84
CA THR A 48 2.81 -8.17 -3.77
C THR A 48 1.42 -7.75 -4.18
N GLU A 49 1.09 -7.97 -5.46
CA GLU A 49 -0.26 -7.90 -5.97
C GLU A 49 -0.98 -8.82 -5.01
N ILE A 50 -1.82 -8.23 -4.17
CA ILE A 50 -2.77 -8.98 -3.38
C ILE A 50 -3.71 -9.55 -4.44
N THR A 51 -3.29 -10.65 -5.07
CA THR A 51 -4.08 -11.55 -5.91
C THR A 51 -4.93 -12.39 -4.96
N HIS A 52 -5.62 -11.71 -4.04
CA HIS A 52 -6.82 -12.27 -3.46
C HIS A 52 -7.93 -11.70 -4.31
N ASP A 53 -8.19 -12.38 -5.43
CA ASP A 53 -9.45 -12.25 -6.13
C ASP A 53 -10.52 -12.76 -5.15
N TYR A 54 -11.13 -11.85 -4.40
CA TYR A 54 -12.31 -12.16 -3.63
C TYR A 54 -13.45 -12.29 -4.63
N GLU A 55 -13.85 -13.53 -4.92
CA GLU A 55 -15.11 -13.80 -5.61
C GLU A 55 -16.25 -13.33 -4.72
N PHE A 56 -16.81 -12.17 -5.07
CA PHE A 56 -18.00 -11.64 -4.41
C PHE A 56 -19.22 -12.41 -4.91
N PRO A 57 -20.07 -12.95 -4.02
CA PRO A 57 -21.28 -13.62 -4.44
C PRO A 57 -22.20 -12.61 -5.15
N GLU A 58 -22.41 -12.80 -6.44
CA GLU A 58 -23.32 -11.97 -7.24
C GLU A 58 -24.73 -11.99 -6.62
N GLY A 59 -25.29 -10.80 -6.37
CA GLY A 59 -26.70 -10.65 -6.00
C GLY A 59 -27.03 -10.16 -4.58
N LYS A 60 -26.04 -9.80 -3.75
CA LYS A 60 -26.30 -9.13 -2.46
C LYS A 60 -25.99 -7.62 -2.54
N PRO A 61 -26.89 -6.74 -2.07
CA PRO A 61 -26.61 -5.29 -2.04
C PRO A 61 -25.41 -5.00 -1.15
N TRP A 62 -24.66 -3.95 -1.50
CA TRP A 62 -23.49 -3.51 -0.73
C TRP A 62 -23.88 -3.31 0.74
N PRO A 63 -23.14 -3.91 1.70
CA PRO A 63 -23.36 -3.58 3.10
C PRO A 63 -23.00 -2.11 3.30
N ASN A 64 -23.92 -1.32 3.84
CA ASN A 64 -23.70 0.11 4.11
C ASN A 64 -22.54 0.36 5.10
N ASP A 65 -22.11 -0.68 5.82
CA ASP A 65 -20.93 -0.66 6.69
C ASP A 65 -20.09 -1.92 6.52
N ILE A 66 -18.85 -1.74 6.04
CA ILE A 66 -17.87 -2.82 5.81
C ILE A 66 -17.42 -3.44 7.15
N ALA A 67 -17.52 -2.70 8.26
CA ALA A 67 -17.12 -3.19 9.58
C ALA A 67 -18.08 -4.25 10.13
N GLU A 68 -19.38 -4.17 9.82
CA GLU A 68 -20.36 -5.19 10.22
C GLU A 68 -20.18 -6.49 9.43
N TYR A 69 -19.91 -6.41 8.12
CA TYR A 69 -19.67 -7.59 7.29
C TYR A 69 -18.49 -8.43 7.82
N ARG A 70 -17.42 -7.77 8.27
CA ARG A 70 -16.26 -8.44 8.89
C ARG A 70 -16.61 -9.18 10.18
N ARG A 71 -17.57 -8.68 10.97
CA ARG A 71 -18.01 -9.37 12.20
C ARG A 71 -18.84 -10.61 11.87
N ILE A 72 -19.76 -10.50 10.91
CA ILE A 72 -20.65 -11.61 10.53
C ILE A 72 -19.86 -12.78 9.93
N LEU A 73 -18.91 -12.48 9.05
CA LEU A 73 -18.08 -13.51 8.39
C LEU A 73 -17.14 -14.21 9.36
N ALA A 74 -16.71 -13.54 10.42
CA ALA A 74 -15.96 -14.15 11.52
C ALA A 74 -16.83 -15.08 12.39
N SER A 75 -18.15 -14.84 12.46
CA SER A 75 -19.10 -15.66 13.21
C SER A 75 -19.63 -16.87 12.42
N GLU A 76 -19.69 -16.81 11.09
CA GLU A 76 -20.10 -17.95 10.25
C GLU A 76 -19.01 -19.03 10.11
N GLY A 77 -17.76 -18.74 10.49
CA GLY A 77 -16.66 -19.72 10.49
C GLY A 77 -16.64 -20.68 11.69
N GLU A 78 -17.55 -20.53 12.65
CA GLU A 78 -17.52 -21.25 13.93
C GLU A 78 -18.84 -21.96 14.25
N GLN A 79 -19.39 -22.72 13.31
CA GLN A 79 -20.32 -23.82 13.62
C GLN A 79 -20.07 -25.02 12.69
N LYS A 80 -19.27 -25.96 13.18
CA LYS A 80 -19.31 -27.38 12.80
C LYS A 80 -20.27 -28.12 13.74
#